data_AF-A0A4R6DR90-F1
#
_entry.id   AF-A0A4R6DR90-F1
#
_cell.length_a   1.000
_cell.length_b   1.000
_cell.length_c   1.000
_cell.angle_alpha   90.00
_cell.angle_beta   90.00
_cell.angle_gamma   90.00
#
_symmetry.space_group_name_H-M   'P 1'
#
loop_
_entity.id
_entity.type
_entity.pdbx_description
1 polymer ?
#
loop_
_entity_poly.entity_id
_entity_poly.type
_entity_poly.pdbx_seq_one_letter_code
_entity_poly.pdbx_strand_id
1 'polypeptide(L)' 'MQWDSLSAFWDMGGAAAFVWGSYGVTFALVALEFFLVRRRRLDTVRRLLRWRRAVGKEKKERAA' A
#
# COMPACT_ATOMS: atom_id res chain seq x y z
N MET A 1 12.09 18.06 32.59
CA MET A 1 10.68 18.04 32.14
C MET A 1 10.36 16.60 31.82
N GLN A 2 9.81 15.90 32.83
CA GLN A 2 9.55 14.47 32.80
C GLN A 2 8.29 14.25 31.96
N TRP A 3 8.40 13.48 30.88
CA TRP A 3 7.25 13.07 30.08
C TRP A 3 6.63 11.86 30.80
N ASP A 4 5.78 12.13 31.80
CA ASP A 4 5.40 11.10 32.78
C ASP A 4 4.49 10.01 32.23
N SER A 5 3.76 10.22 31.12
CA SER A 5 2.91 9.17 30.57
C SER A 5 2.31 9.45 29.19
N LEU A 6 2.07 8.37 28.44
CA LEU A 6 1.17 8.34 27.28
C LEU A 6 -0.26 8.78 27.65
N SER A 7 -0.68 8.60 28.92
CA SER A 7 -1.99 9.06 29.38
C SER A 7 -2.12 10.58 29.37
N ALA A 8 -1.07 11.34 29.71
CA ALA A 8 -1.08 12.81 29.65
C ALA A 8 -1.23 13.35 28.21
N PHE A 9 -0.80 12.58 27.21
CA PHE A 9 -0.98 12.90 25.80
C PHE A 9 -2.43 12.70 25.33
N TRP A 10 -3.13 11.72 25.88
CA TRP A 10 -4.55 11.49 25.62
C TRP A 10 -5.45 12.46 26.41
N ASP A 11 -5.05 12.80 27.64
CA ASP A 11 -5.74 13.75 28.53
C ASP A 11 -5.47 15.23 28.22
N MET A 12 -4.88 15.56 27.06
CA MET A 12 -4.78 16.93 26.55
C MET A 12 -6.16 17.49 26.13
N GLY A 13 -7.16 17.48 27.02
CA GLY A 13 -8.42 18.22 26.87
C GLY A 13 -9.20 18.02 25.56
N GLY A 14 -9.05 16.87 24.90
CA GLY A 14 -9.70 16.56 23.61
C GLY A 14 -8.88 16.84 22.35
N ALA A 15 -7.71 17.49 22.44
CA ALA A 15 -6.84 17.76 21.28
C ALA A 15 -6.18 16.48 20.72
N ALA A 16 -5.95 15.48 21.58
CA ALA A 16 -5.35 14.22 21.19
C ALA A 16 -6.16 13.48 20.11
N ALA A 17 -7.49 13.52 20.22
CA ALA A 17 -8.40 12.89 19.27
C ALA A 17 -8.30 13.53 17.87
N PHE A 18 -8.12 14.85 17.78
CA PHE A 18 -7.91 15.53 16.51
C PHE A 18 -6.57 15.17 15.88
N VAL A 19 -5.49 15.16 16.67
CA VAL A 19 -4.15 14.81 16.18
C VAL A 19 -4.14 13.37 15.68
N TRP A 20 -4.54 12.42 16.53
CA TRP A 20 -4.58 11.01 16.15
C TRP A 20 -5.59 10.73 15.03
N GLY A 21 -6.69 11.47 14.97
CA GLY A 21 -7.64 11.41 13.87
C GLY A 21 -7.00 11.81 12.54
N SER A 22 -6.32 12.97 12.49
CA SER A 22 -5.61 13.43 11.28
C SER A 22 -4.49 12.48 10.88
N TYR A 23 -3.65 12.05 11.82
CA TYR A 23 -2.59 11.06 11.56
C TYR A 23 -3.16 9.72 11.09
N GLY A 24 -4.28 9.27 11.67
CA GLY A 24 -4.99 8.06 11.28
C GLY A 24 -5.53 8.15 9.86
N VAL A 25 -6.15 9.28 9.48
CA VAL A 25 -6.63 9.53 8.12
C VAL A 25 -5.46 9.56 7.13
N THR A 26 -4.36 10.27 7.44
CA THR A 26 -3.17 10.29 6.60
C THR A 26 -2.58 8.89 6.43
N PHE A 27 -2.45 8.13 7.52
CA PHE A 27 -1.96 6.76 7.48
C PHE A 27 -2.88 5.85 6.63
N ALA A 28 -4.20 5.99 6.77
CA ALA A 28 -5.17 5.26 5.96
C ALA A 28 -5.04 5.57 4.47
N LEU A 29 -4.86 6.84 4.10
CA LEU A 29 -4.65 7.25 2.72
C LEU A 29 -3.34 6.68 2.14
N VAL A 30 -2.26 6.73 2.91
CA VAL A 30 -0.96 6.14 2.49
C VAL A 30 -1.08 4.63 2.32
N ALA A 31 -1.72 3.93 3.27
CA ALA A 31 -1.94 2.50 3.18
C ALA A 31 -2.81 2.12 1.97
N LEU A 32 -3.85 2.91 1.69
CA LEU A 32 -4.71 2.73 0.52
C LEU A 32 -3.93 2.89 -0.78
N GLU A 33 -3.14 3.96 -0.91
CA GLU A 33 -2.31 4.20 -2.09
C GLU A 33 -1.31 3.07 -2.30
N PHE A 34 -0.64 2.63 -1.22
CA PHE A 34 0.27 1.49 -1.26
C PHE A 34 -0.43 0.21 -1.75
N PHE A 35 -1.64 -0.05 -1.25
CA PHE A 35 -2.44 -1.20 -1.66
C PHE A 35 -2.86 -1.12 -3.13
N LEU A 36 -3.31 0.05 -3.60
CA LEU A 36 -3.69 0.28 -5.00
C LEU A 36 -2.49 0.10 -5.94
N VAL A 37 -1.34 0.67 -5.59
CA VAL A 37 -0.09 0.52 -6.36
C VAL A 37 0.32 -0.95 -6.40
N ARG A 38 0.26 -1.66 -5.27
CA ARG A 38 0.58 -3.09 -5.21
C ARG A 38 -0.34 -3.91 -6.10
N ARG A 39 -1.65 -3.64 -6.09
CA ARG A 39 -2.62 -4.29 -6.99
C ARG A 39 -2.29 -4.03 -8.46
N ARG A 40 -2.08 -2.78 -8.84
CA ARG A 40 -1.72 -2.40 -10.23
C ARG A 40 -0.45 -3.09 -10.70
N ARG A 41 0.56 -3.21 -9.83
CA ARG A 41 1.80 -3.94 -10.15
C ARG A 41 1.54 -5.41 -10.40
N LEU A 42 0.77 -6.09 -9.55
CA LEU A 42 0.43 -7.50 -9.72
C LEU A 42 -0.34 -7.75 -11.03
N ASP A 43 -1.29 -6.89 -11.37
CA ASP A 43 -2.06 -7.03 -12.60
C ASP A 43 -1.21 -6.81 -13.85
N THR A 44 -0.33 -5.81 -13.82
CA THR A 44 0.62 -5.55 -14.91
C THR A 44 1.57 -6.72 -15.11
N VAL A 45 2.16 -7.24 -14.02
CA VAL A 45 3.06 -8.40 -14.06
C VAL A 45 2.35 -9.64 -14.59
N ARG A 46 1.13 -9.92 -14.11
CA ARG A 46 0.30 -11.03 -14.62
C ARG A 46 0.04 -10.89 -16.12
N ARG A 47 -0.24 -9.67 -16.59
CA ARG A 47 -0.47 -9.40 -18.02
C ARG A 47 0.80 -9.66 -18.83
N LEU A 48 1.95 -9.14 -18.40
CA LEU A 48 3.24 -9.37 -19.06
C LEU A 48 3.64 -10.84 -19.08
N LEU A 49 3.43 -11.57 -17.98
CA LEU A 49 3.70 -13.01 -17.91
C LEU A 49 2.84 -13.82 -18.90
N ARG A 50 1.57 -13.44 -19.08
CA ARG A 50 0.70 -14.07 -20.10
C ARG A 50 1.22 -13.82 -21.51
N TRP A 51 1.58 -12.58 -21.82
CA TRP A 51 2.16 -12.21 -23.13
C TRP A 51 3.46 -12.98 -23.41
N ARG A 52 4.37 -13.07 -22.43
CA ARG A 52 5.62 -13.83 -22.56
C ARG A 52 5.39 -15.31 -22.89
N ARG A 53 4.37 -15.94 -22.29
CA ARG A 53 4.03 -17.34 -22.57
C ARG A 53 3.47 -17.53 -23.98
N ALA A 54 2.63 -16.61 -24.46
CA ALA A 54 2.08 -16.66 -25.81
C ALA A 54 3.18 -16.52 -26.87
N VAL A 55 4.07 -15.52 -26.71
CA VAL A 55 5.21 -15.30 -27.62
C VAL A 55 6.20 -16.47 -27.59
N GLY A 56 6.44 -17.05 -26.41
CA GLY A 56 7.29 -18.23 -26.28
C GLY A 56 6.74 -19.48 -26.99
N LYS A 57 5.40 -19.63 -27.05
CA LYS A 57 4.76 -20.73 -27.75
C LYS A 57 4.89 -20.60 -29.27
N GLU A 58 4.65 -19.42 -29.82
CA GLU A 58 4.83 -19.16 -31.27
C GLU A 58 6.28 -19.43 -31.72
N LYS A 59 7.27 -19.04 -30.92
CA LYS A 59 8.68 -19.26 -31.27
C LYS A 59 9.05 -20.76 -31.27
N LYS A 60 8.39 -21.56 -30.42
CA LYS A 60 8.57 -23.02 -30.36
C LYS A 60 7.89 -23.72 -31.53
N GLU A 61 6.70 -23.27 -31.94
CA GLU A 61 5.99 -23.81 -33.12
C GLU A 61 6.70 -23.47 -34.45
N ARG A 62 7.35 -22.30 -34.57
CA ARG A 62 8.11 -21.94 -35.78
C ARG A 62 9.47 -22.64 -35.90
N ALA A 63 9.98 -23.20 -34.81
CA ALA A 63 11.28 -23.88 -34.75
C ALA A 63 11.18 -25.42 -34.82
N ALA A 64 9.95 -25.94 -34.87
CA ALA A 64 9.62 -27.36 -35.06
C ALA A 64 9.13 -27.58 -36.50
#